data_AF-A0A3M0WKN9-F1
#
_entry.id   AF-A0A3M0WKN9-F1
#
_cell.length_a   1.000
_cell.length_b   1.000
_cell.length_c   1.000
_cell.angle_alpha   90.00
_cell.angle_beta   90.00
_cell.angle_gamma   90.00
#
_symmetry.space_group_name_H-M   'P 1'
#
loop_
_entity.id
_entity.type
_entity.pdbx_description
1 polymer ?
#
loop_
_entity_poly.entity_id
_entity_poly.type
_entity_poly.pdbx_seq_one_letter_code
_entity_poly.pdbx_strand_id
1 'polypeptide(L)'
;MADADLPEPDPARARRLGEVVAVADDSRPGLWLATSLVRAPAPGRVTWLDNGNALRLALVPAPPGSPARLSAEAMRALGIPLAARPRLIVWRE
;
A
#
# COMPACT_ATOMS: atom_id res chain seq x y z
N MET A 1 26.23 -30.57 21.53
CA MET A 1 27.01 -29.62 20.70
C MET A 1 26.04 -29.11 19.65
N ALA A 2 25.66 -27.83 19.78
CA ALA A 2 24.77 -27.03 18.93
C ALA A 2 23.49 -27.71 18.40
N ASP A 3 22.43 -27.63 19.22
CA ASP A 3 21.07 -27.49 18.70
C ASP A 3 21.05 -26.19 17.89
N ALA A 4 21.04 -26.32 16.55
CA ALA A 4 20.87 -25.20 15.66
C ALA A 4 19.38 -24.92 15.54
N ASP A 5 18.84 -24.25 16.56
CA ASP A 5 17.57 -23.52 16.49
C ASP A 5 17.75 -22.41 15.42
N LEU A 6 17.56 -22.80 14.16
CA LEU A 6 17.36 -21.88 13.07
C LEU A 6 16.02 -21.18 13.35
N PRO A 7 15.95 -19.84 13.35
CA PRO A 7 14.68 -19.17 13.55
C PRO A 7 13.73 -19.47 12.39
N GLU A 8 12.78 -20.39 12.59
CA GLU A 8 11.51 -20.43 11.86
C GLU A 8 10.65 -19.27 12.39
N PRO A 9 9.96 -18.43 11.57
CA PRO A 9 9.32 -18.73 10.29
C PRO A 9 9.73 -17.80 9.11
N ASP A 10 9.49 -18.26 7.87
CA ASP A 10 9.41 -17.42 6.65
C ASP A 10 7.94 -17.06 6.36
N PRO A 11 7.41 -15.92 6.82
CA PRO A 11 6.15 -15.41 6.30
C PRO A 11 6.50 -14.53 5.09
N ALA A 12 5.86 -14.80 3.94
CA ALA A 12 5.80 -13.93 2.76
C ALA A 12 6.16 -12.47 3.05
N ARG A 13 7.31 -12.01 2.54
CA ARG A 13 8.08 -10.85 3.05
C ARG A 13 7.46 -9.50 2.65
N ALA A 14 6.22 -9.24 3.02
CA ALA A 14 5.59 -7.94 2.91
C ALA A 14 6.38 -6.92 3.76
N ARG A 15 7.19 -6.08 3.11
CA ARG A 15 7.98 -5.03 3.75
C ARG A 15 7.11 -3.79 3.92
N ARG A 16 6.84 -3.40 5.16
CA ARG A 16 6.25 -2.09 5.45
C ARG A 16 7.16 -0.99 4.91
N LEU A 17 6.65 -0.19 3.97
CA LEU A 17 7.34 0.96 3.40
C LEU A 17 7.12 2.22 4.25
N GLY A 18 5.93 2.38 4.82
CA GLY A 18 5.59 3.55 5.63
C GLY A 18 4.08 3.79 5.69
N GLU A 19 3.71 4.95 6.24
CA GLU A 19 2.35 5.48 6.23
C GLU A 19 2.25 6.62 5.22
N VAL A 20 1.13 6.71 4.51
CA VAL A 20 0.82 7.81 3.61
C VAL A 20 -0.62 8.27 3.79
N VAL A 21 -0.86 9.55 3.53
CA VAL A 21 -2.21 10.08 3.33
C VAL A 21 -2.49 10.07 1.84
N ALA A 22 -3.49 9.30 1.41
CA ALA A 22 -3.85 9.19 0.00
C ALA A 22 -5.09 10.04 -0.34
N VAL A 23 -5.18 10.46 -1.61
CA VAL A 23 -6.38 11.06 -2.20
C VAL A 23 -6.93 10.15 -3.30
N ALA A 24 -8.23 10.21 -3.55
CA ALA A 24 -8.84 9.52 -4.69
C ALA A 24 -8.29 10.06 -6.02
N ASP A 25 -8.00 9.16 -6.94
CA ASP A 25 -7.62 9.49 -8.31
C ASP A 25 -8.39 8.57 -9.27
N ASP A 26 -9.19 9.19 -10.14
CA ASP A 26 -10.01 8.52 -11.15
C ASP A 26 -9.35 8.56 -12.54
N SER A 27 -8.13 9.10 -12.64
CA SER A 27 -7.48 9.32 -13.94
C SER A 27 -7.10 8.02 -14.64
N ARG A 28 -6.99 6.92 -13.89
CA ARG A 28 -6.58 5.61 -14.41
C ARG A 28 -7.40 4.49 -13.78
N PRO A 29 -7.92 3.56 -14.59
CA PRO A 29 -8.60 2.38 -14.07
C PRO A 29 -7.63 1.40 -13.41
N GLY A 30 -8.18 0.45 -12.66
CA GLY A 30 -7.50 -0.64 -11.98
C GLY A 30 -7.14 -0.33 -10.52
N LEU A 31 -6.52 -1.30 -9.85
CA LEU A 31 -6.10 -1.19 -8.45
C LEU A 31 -4.64 -0.74 -8.38
N TRP A 32 -4.42 0.53 -8.03
CA TRP A 32 -3.07 1.09 -7.92
C TRP A 32 -2.96 2.17 -6.83
N LEU A 33 -1.75 2.37 -6.32
CA LEU A 33 -1.37 3.45 -5.42
C LEU A 33 -0.10 4.13 -5.97
N ALA A 34 -0.18 5.42 -6.30
CA ALA A 34 0.98 6.22 -6.63
C ALA A 34 1.59 6.82 -5.35
N THR A 35 2.86 6.52 -5.09
CA THR A 35 3.58 6.98 -3.90
C THR A 35 5.08 7.16 -4.17
N SER A 36 5.72 8.13 -3.52
CA SER A 36 7.17 8.32 -3.57
C SER A 36 7.94 7.30 -2.70
N LEU A 37 7.23 6.46 -1.94
CA LEU A 37 7.83 5.37 -1.16
C LEU A 37 8.41 4.26 -2.04
N VAL A 38 7.95 4.15 -3.29
CA VAL A 38 8.51 3.23 -4.29
C VAL A 38 9.19 4.01 -5.41
N ARG A 39 10.27 3.42 -5.94
CA ARG A 39 11.04 3.99 -7.06
C ARG A 39 10.71 3.35 -8.40
N ALA A 40 10.07 2.18 -8.38
CA ALA A 40 9.69 1.41 -9.55
C ALA A 40 8.31 0.78 -9.32
N PRO A 41 7.53 0.54 -10.40
CA PRO A 41 6.25 -0.13 -10.29
C PRO A 41 6.44 -1.55 -9.76
N ALA A 42 5.69 -1.90 -8.71
CA ALA A 42 5.82 -3.17 -8.01
C ALA A 42 4.48 -3.61 -7.42
N PRO A 43 4.23 -4.91 -7.21
CA PRO A 43 3.10 -5.36 -6.43
C PRO A 43 3.22 -4.84 -4.99
N GLY A 44 2.09 -4.47 -4.40
CA GLY A 44 2.05 -4.09 -3.01
C GLY A 44 0.67 -4.24 -2.40
N ARG A 45 0.60 -3.86 -1.14
CA ARG A 45 -0.60 -3.92 -0.33
C ARG A 45 -0.72 -2.65 0.46
N VAL A 46 -1.94 -2.14 0.57
CA VAL A 46 -2.27 -1.02 1.44
C VAL A 46 -3.17 -1.51 2.56
N THR A 47 -2.99 -0.97 3.75
CA THR A 47 -3.86 -1.21 4.90
C THR A 47 -4.41 0.11 5.38
N TRP A 48 -5.72 0.26 5.37
CA TRP A 48 -6.38 1.44 5.91
C TRP A 48 -6.36 1.40 7.44
N LEU A 49 -5.77 2.42 8.06
CA LEU A 49 -5.60 2.43 9.53
C LEU A 49 -6.92 2.49 10.31
N ASP A 50 -7.97 3.08 9.73
CA ASP A 50 -9.22 3.35 10.45
C ASP A 50 -10.00 2.06 10.73
N ASN A 51 -10.19 1.24 9.70
CA ASN A 51 -10.95 -0.02 9.80
C ASN A 51 -10.07 -1.27 9.76
N GLY A 52 -8.76 -1.15 9.49
CA GLY A 52 -7.85 -2.27 9.33
C GLY A 52 -7.95 -3.02 7.98
N ASN A 53 -8.86 -2.60 7.09
CA ASN A 53 -9.03 -3.22 5.77
C ASN A 53 -7.74 -3.14 4.95
N ALA A 54 -7.35 -4.26 4.34
CA ALA A 54 -6.18 -4.34 3.48
C ALA A 54 -6.57 -4.74 2.05
N LEU A 55 -5.91 -4.14 1.07
CA LEU A 55 -6.13 -4.41 -0.35
C LEU A 55 -4.79 -4.54 -1.07
N ARG A 56 -4.66 -5.58 -1.91
CA ARG A 56 -3.53 -5.75 -2.82
C ARG A 56 -3.75 -4.92 -4.08
N LEU A 57 -2.71 -4.20 -4.49
CA LEU A 57 -2.73 -3.29 -5.62
C LEU A 57 -1.34 -3.08 -6.22
N ALA A 58 -1.25 -2.47 -7.38
CA ALA A 58 0.02 -2.08 -7.97
C ALA A 58 0.54 -0.78 -7.35
N LEU A 59 1.74 -0.80 -6.79
CA LEU A 59 2.45 0.42 -6.39
C LEU A 59 3.06 1.06 -7.62
N VAL A 60 2.88 2.37 -7.76
CA VAL A 60 3.41 3.18 -8.86
C VAL A 60 4.28 4.28 -8.25
N PRO A 61 5.49 4.53 -8.78
CA PRO A 61 6.31 5.63 -8.30
C PRO A 61 5.65 6.98 -8.58
N ALA A 62 5.64 7.85 -7.56
CA ALA A 62 5.18 9.23 -7.67
C ALA A 62 6.34 10.21 -7.42
N PRO A 63 6.30 11.42 -7.99
CA PRO A 63 7.32 12.44 -7.76
C PRO A 63 7.50 12.70 -6.26
N PRO A 64 8.73 12.90 -5.75
CA PRO A 64 8.96 13.22 -4.35
C PRO A 64 8.20 14.49 -3.97
N GLY A 65 7.55 14.48 -2.80
CA GLY A 65 6.73 15.60 -2.31
C GLY A 65 5.32 15.67 -2.89
N SER A 66 4.95 14.82 -3.84
CA SER A 66 3.55 14.70 -4.27
C SER A 66 2.72 13.92 -3.24
N PRO A 67 1.45 14.28 -3.02
CA PRO A 67 0.54 13.48 -2.19
C PRO A 67 0.36 12.10 -2.80
N ALA A 68 0.21 11.08 -1.95
CA ALA A 68 -0.09 9.74 -2.43
C ALA A 68 -1.48 9.72 -3.09
N ARG A 69 -1.63 8.97 -4.18
CA ARG A 69 -2.88 8.88 -4.93
C ARG A 69 -3.32 7.42 -4.98
N LEU A 70 -4.53 7.15 -4.54
CA LEU A 70 -5.14 5.83 -4.57
C LEU A 70 -6.22 5.82 -5.64
N SER A 71 -6.24 4.77 -6.46
CA SER A 71 -7.31 4.59 -7.45
C SER A 71 -8.69 4.68 -6.80
N ALA A 72 -9.63 5.35 -7.47
CA ALA A 72 -11.02 5.39 -7.05
C ALA A 72 -11.62 3.97 -6.86
N GLU A 73 -11.25 3.01 -7.72
CA GLU A 73 -11.67 1.62 -7.59
C GLU A 73 -11.10 0.96 -6.33
N ALA A 74 -9.84 1.23 -5.98
CA ALA A 74 -9.23 0.71 -4.77
C ALA A 74 -9.85 1.32 -3.49
N MET A 75 -10.20 2.61 -3.52
CA MET A 75 -10.95 3.23 -2.41
C MET A 75 -12.32 2.60 -2.24
N ARG A 76 -13.06 2.40 -3.32
CA ARG A 76 -14.38 1.74 -3.28
C ARG A 76 -14.27 0.31 -2.76
N ALA A 77 -13.26 -0.45 -3.19
CA ALA A 77 -13.00 -1.81 -2.71
C ALA A 77 -12.67 -1.86 -1.20
N LEU A 78 -11.97 -0.85 -0.67
CA LEU A 78 -11.68 -0.73 0.76
C LEU A 78 -12.85 -0.18 1.58
N GLY A 79 -13.90 0.33 0.93
CA GLY A 79 -15.04 1.00 1.57
C GLY A 79 -14.74 2.44 2.00
N ILE A 80 -13.74 3.09 1.40
CA ILE A 80 -13.32 4.45 1.74
C ILE A 80 -14.08 5.46 0.86
N PRO A 81 -14.67 6.52 1.43
CA PRO A 81 -15.30 7.59 0.66
C PRO A 81 -14.28 8.30 -0.23
N LEU A 82 -14.60 8.55 -1.51
CA LEU A 82 -13.67 9.20 -2.46
C LEU A 82 -13.28 10.64 -2.05
N ALA A 83 -14.13 11.32 -1.29
CA ALA A 83 -13.84 12.64 -0.73
C ALA A 83 -12.94 12.59 0.52
N ALA A 84 -12.73 11.41 1.10
CA ALA A 84 -11.91 11.24 2.30
C ALA A 84 -10.41 11.18 1.94
N ARG A 85 -9.58 11.45 2.95
CA ARG A 85 -8.12 11.35 2.86
C ARG A 85 -7.62 10.28 3.82
N PRO A 86 -7.75 8.99 3.46
CA PRO A 86 -7.38 7.89 4.35
C PRO A 86 -5.88 7.86 4.64
N ARG A 87 -5.54 7.51 5.88
CA ARG A 87 -4.18 7.10 6.27
C ARG A 87 -4.01 5.62 5.93
N LEU A 88 -3.02 5.31 5.11
CA LEU A 88 -2.76 3.97 4.60
C LEU A 88 -1.35 3.55 4.99
N ILE A 89 -1.20 2.35 5.54
CA ILE A 89 0.11 1.69 5.64
C ILE A 89 0.40 1.01 4.31
N VAL A 90 1.53 1.35 3.70
CA VAL A 90 1.98 0.77 2.45
C VAL A 90 2.95 -0.37 2.72
N TRP A 91 2.72 -1.49 2.04
CA TRP A 91 3.53 -2.69 2.09
C TRP A 91 3.99 -3.03 0.67
N ARG A 92 5.26 -3.37 0.51
CA ARG A 92 5.80 -3.97 -0.72
C ARG A 92 5.87 -5.48 -0.54
N GLU A 93 5.29 -6.23 -1.46
CA GLU A 93 5.37 -7.70 -1.48
C GLU A 93 6.52 -8.18 -2.38
#